data_AF-A0A1F6AA00-F1
#
_entry.id   AF-A0A1F6AA00-F1
#
_cell.length_a   1.000
_cell.length_b   1.000
_cell.length_c   1.000
_cell.angle_alpha   90.00
_cell.angle_beta   90.00
_cell.angle_gamma   90.00
#
_symmetry.space_group_name_H-M   'P 1'
#
loop_
_entity.id
_entity.type
_entity.pdbx_description
1 polymer ?
#
loop_
_entity_poly.entity_id
_entity_poly.type
_entity_poly.pdbx_seq_one_letter_code
_entity_poly.pdbx_strand_id
1 'polypeptide(L)'
;MHVLLARYKEKLSHLPFNDLEKSRLGVEFERQLLRKLLDAFYSKLTDDEKSRLDEAPTTEKLMTEYLTLLSQKIDYPDFIDYLDNTYMNILTFSLNELPEL
;
A
#
# COMPACT_ATOMS: atom_id res chain seq x y z
N MET A 1 -2.36 -10.20 -7.84
CA MET A 1 -3.09 -9.32 -6.88
C MET A 1 -4.16 -10.00 -5.99
N HIS A 2 -5.27 -10.59 -6.51
CA HIS A 2 -6.40 -11.06 -5.67
C HIS A 2 -6.11 -12.22 -4.68
N VAL A 3 -5.24 -13.17 -5.02
CA VAL A 3 -4.97 -14.37 -4.19
C VAL A 3 -4.20 -14.03 -2.91
N LEU A 4 -3.33 -13.02 -2.96
CA LEU A 4 -2.45 -12.67 -1.85
C LEU A 4 -3.15 -11.75 -0.84
N LEU A 5 -4.02 -10.84 -1.31
CA LEU A 5 -4.92 -10.08 -0.44
C LEU A 5 -5.91 -11.00 0.28
N ALA A 6 -6.39 -12.05 -0.40
CA ALA A 6 -7.22 -13.08 0.23
C ALA A 6 -6.45 -13.84 1.32
N ARG A 7 -5.22 -14.29 1.05
CA ARG A 7 -4.35 -14.93 2.05
C ARG A 7 -3.99 -14.01 3.22
N TYR A 8 -3.80 -12.71 2.98
CA TYR A 8 -3.58 -11.74 4.04
C TYR A 8 -4.81 -11.64 4.94
N LYS A 9 -5.99 -11.41 4.36
CA LYS A 9 -7.26 -11.31 5.09
C LYS A 9 -7.60 -12.60 5.84
N GLU A 10 -7.27 -13.75 5.27
CA GLU A 10 -7.40 -15.07 5.90
C GLU A 10 -6.46 -15.21 7.10
N LYS A 11 -5.16 -14.95 6.95
CA LYS A 11 -4.24 -14.99 8.09
C LYS A 11 -4.64 -13.99 9.17
N LEU A 12 -5.05 -12.79 8.77
CA LEU A 12 -5.49 -11.74 9.68
C LEU A 12 -6.76 -12.13 10.44
N SER A 13 -7.71 -12.84 9.80
CA SER A 13 -8.95 -13.28 10.44
C SER A 13 -8.70 -14.36 11.51
N HIS A 14 -7.65 -15.17 11.35
CA HIS A 14 -7.24 -16.20 12.30
C HIS A 14 -6.42 -15.69 13.50
N LEU A 15 -5.99 -14.43 13.50
CA LEU A 15 -5.28 -13.86 14.64
C LEU A 15 -6.22 -13.69 15.84
N PRO A 16 -5.73 -13.89 17.08
CA PRO A 16 -6.50 -13.70 18.32
C PRO A 16 -6.68 -12.22 18.67
N PHE A 17 -6.74 -11.36 17.65
CA PHE A 17 -6.99 -9.93 17.77
C PHE A 17 -8.47 -9.64 17.63
N ASN A 18 -8.92 -8.58 18.31
CA ASN A 18 -10.27 -8.06 18.10
C ASN A 18 -10.39 -7.36 16.74
N ASP A 19 -11.62 -7.08 16.32
CA ASP A 19 -11.88 -6.46 15.00
C ASP A 19 -11.23 -5.08 14.84
N LEU A 20 -11.05 -4.33 15.95
CA LEU A 20 -10.40 -3.02 15.94
C LEU A 20 -8.89 -3.14 15.67
N GLU A 21 -8.23 -4.12 16.28
CA GLU A 21 -6.81 -4.44 16.07
C GLU A 21 -6.56 -4.97 14.65
N LYS A 22 -7.44 -5.85 14.16
CA LYS A 22 -7.41 -6.34 12.77
C LYS A 22 -7.59 -5.18 11.78
N SER A 23 -8.55 -4.29 12.03
CA SER A 23 -8.75 -3.10 11.21
C SER A 23 -7.52 -2.20 11.18
N ARG A 24 -6.88 -1.97 12.35
CA ARG A 24 -5.61 -1.21 12.43
C ARG A 24 -4.49 -1.83 11.63
N LEU A 25 -4.31 -3.15 11.70
CA LEU A 25 -3.30 -3.87 10.90
C LEU A 25 -3.57 -3.78 9.39
N GLY A 26 -4.84 -3.85 8.99
CA GLY A 26 -5.24 -3.63 7.59
C GLY A 26 -4.91 -2.23 7.09
N VAL A 27 -5.26 -1.20 7.87
CA VAL A 27 -4.97 0.21 7.55
C VAL A 27 -3.46 0.46 7.47
N GLU A 28 -2.68 -0.09 8.39
CA GLU A 28 -1.22 0.09 8.40
C GLU A 28 -0.56 -0.59 7.18
N PHE A 29 -1.02 -1.79 6.80
CA PHE A 29 -0.57 -2.46 5.58
C PHE A 29 -0.83 -1.59 4.33
N GLU A 30 -2.05 -1.07 4.17
CA GLU A 30 -2.42 -0.22 3.03
C GLU A 30 -1.59 1.07 2.99
N ARG A 31 -1.32 1.67 4.16
CA ARG A 31 -0.50 2.87 4.28
C ARG A 31 0.95 2.62 3.88
N GLN A 32 1.55 1.51 4.33
CA GLN A 32 2.91 1.14 3.96
C GLN A 32 3.03 0.82 2.47
N LEU A 33 2.01 0.15 1.91
CA LEU A 33 1.94 -0.14 0.48
C LEU A 33 1.96 1.13 -0.35
N LEU A 34 1.07 2.07 -0.03
CA LEU A 34 0.97 3.32 -0.78
C LEU A 34 2.23 4.17 -0.64
N ARG A 35 2.85 4.20 0.54
CA ARG A 35 4.11 4.92 0.74
C ARG A 35 5.26 4.33 -0.09
N LYS A 36 5.46 3.01 -0.06
CA LYS A 36 6.55 2.37 -0.82
C LYS A 36 6.35 2.48 -2.33
N LEU A 37 5.11 2.34 -2.80
CA LEU A 37 4.78 2.54 -4.21
C LEU A 37 5.06 3.98 -4.63
N LEU A 38 4.70 4.95 -3.80
CA LEU A 38 5.02 6.34 -4.09
C LEU A 38 6.53 6.57 -4.15
N ASP A 39 7.28 6.21 -3.11
CA ASP A 39 8.72 6.48 -3.02
C ASP A 39 9.48 5.95 -4.25
N ALA A 40 9.05 4.81 -4.79
CA ALA A 40 9.61 4.19 -5.98
C ALA A 40 9.40 5.02 -7.25
N PHE A 41 8.22 5.63 -7.39
CA PHE A 41 7.81 6.35 -8.58
C PHE A 41 7.82 7.86 -8.41
N TYR A 42 8.15 8.38 -7.21
CA TYR A 42 8.19 9.81 -6.92
C TYR A 42 9.16 10.55 -7.85
N SER A 43 10.30 9.92 -8.16
CA SER A 43 11.27 10.45 -9.14
C SER A 43 10.75 10.51 -10.57
N LYS A 44 9.68 9.77 -10.90
CA LYS A 44 9.02 9.75 -12.20
C LYS A 44 7.84 10.73 -12.28
N LEU A 45 7.48 11.37 -11.16
CA LEU A 45 6.45 12.39 -11.14
C LEU A 45 6.98 13.70 -11.71
N THR A 46 6.12 14.43 -12.41
CA THR A 46 6.38 15.81 -12.79
C THR A 46 6.34 16.72 -11.57
N ASP A 47 6.89 17.92 -11.69
CA ASP A 47 6.89 18.86 -10.57
C ASP A 47 5.47 19.32 -10.21
N ASP A 48 4.56 19.41 -11.18
CA ASP A 48 3.13 19.68 -10.95
C ASP A 48 2.45 18.54 -10.19
N GLU A 49 2.76 17.28 -10.52
CA GLU A 49 2.24 16.10 -9.81
C GLU A 49 2.74 16.06 -8.36
N LYS A 50 4.00 16.45 -8.11
CA LYS A 50 4.56 16.56 -6.74
C LYS A 50 3.89 17.68 -5.95
N SER A 51 3.73 18.88 -6.54
CA SER A 51 3.07 20.00 -5.87
C SER A 51 1.64 19.65 -5.45
N ARG A 52 0.90 18.93 -6.30
CA ARG A 52 -0.46 18.45 -5.96
C ARG A 52 -0.49 17.53 -4.74
N LEU A 53 0.54 16.72 -4.56
CA LEU A 53 0.67 15.85 -3.39
C LEU A 53 1.02 16.65 -2.14
N ASP A 54 1.94 17.60 -2.25
CA ASP A 54 2.37 18.44 -1.13
C ASP A 54 1.25 19.39 -0.65
N GLU A 55 0.34 19.78 -1.55
CA GLU A 55 -0.80 20.65 -1.26
C GLU A 55 -2.05 19.90 -0.75
N ALA A 56 -1.99 18.58 -0.61
CA ALA A 56 -3.14 17.80 -0.18
C ALA A 56 -3.51 18.12 1.29
N PRO A 57 -4.72 18.66 1.56
CA PRO A 57 -5.08 19.19 2.88
C PRO A 57 -5.40 18.12 3.92
N THR A 58 -5.60 16.87 3.50
CA THR A 58 -5.93 15.75 4.37
C THR A 58 -5.22 14.49 3.90
N THR A 59 -4.98 13.55 4.82
CA THR A 59 -4.46 12.22 4.49
C THR A 59 -5.34 11.50 3.47
N GLU A 60 -6.67 11.65 3.56
CA GLU A 60 -7.60 11.01 2.63
C GLU A 60 -7.49 11.58 1.21
N LYS A 61 -7.36 12.91 1.09
CA LYS A 61 -7.18 13.56 -0.21
C LYS A 61 -5.80 13.24 -0.79
N LEU A 62 -4.76 13.25 0.04
CA LEU A 62 -3.42 12.82 -0.33
C LEU A 62 -3.43 11.38 -0.90
N MET A 63 -4.14 10.47 -0.23
CA MET A 63 -4.27 9.07 -0.65
C MET A 63 -5.05 8.93 -1.96
N THR A 64 -6.09 9.75 -2.17
CA THR A 64 -6.85 9.78 -3.42
C THR A 64 -5.99 10.26 -4.58
N GLU A 65 -5.21 11.32 -4.37
CA GLU A 65 -4.25 11.83 -5.37
C GLU A 65 -3.16 10.80 -5.67
N TYR A 66 -2.64 10.11 -4.65
CA TYR A 66 -1.68 9.01 -4.83
C TYR A 66 -2.23 7.89 -5.71
N LEU A 67 -3.42 7.39 -5.39
CA LEU A 67 -4.04 6.32 -6.18
C LEU A 67 -4.30 6.75 -7.62
N THR A 68 -4.72 8.00 -7.81
CA THR A 68 -4.94 8.57 -9.14
C THR A 68 -3.66 8.57 -9.96
N LEU A 69 -2.57 9.11 -9.40
CA LEU A 69 -1.27 9.15 -10.08
C LEU A 69 -0.74 7.74 -10.36
N LEU A 70 -0.78 6.83 -9.39
CA LEU A 70 -0.36 5.44 -9.54
C LEU A 70 -1.15 4.72 -10.64
N SER A 71 -2.48 4.92 -10.70
CA SER A 71 -3.31 4.32 -11.75
C SER A 71 -2.98 4.81 -13.16
N GLN A 72 -2.56 6.07 -13.31
CA GLN A 72 -2.13 6.63 -14.59
C GLN A 72 -0.77 6.10 -15.04
N LYS A 73 0.02 5.52 -14.13
CA LYS A 73 1.33 4.93 -14.42
C LYS A 73 1.27 3.41 -14.59
N ILE A 74 0.07 2.80 -14.55
CA ILE A 74 -0.12 1.35 -14.63
C ILE A 74 0.37 0.75 -15.96
N ASP A 75 0.47 1.57 -17.01
CA ASP A 75 0.96 1.18 -18.33
C ASP A 75 2.50 1.10 -18.41
N TYR A 76 3.22 1.43 -17.34
CA TYR A 76 4.67 1.20 -17.28
C TYR A 76 4.94 -0.28 -17.01
N PRO A 77 5.64 -1.01 -17.90
CA PRO A 77 5.93 -2.43 -17.71
C PRO A 77 6.60 -2.72 -16.37
N ASP A 78 7.56 -1.88 -15.98
CA ASP A 78 8.30 -2.00 -14.73
C ASP A 78 7.43 -1.72 -13.49
N PHE A 79 6.29 -1.04 -13.66
CA PHE A 79 5.41 -0.64 -12.56
C PHE A 79 4.59 -1.81 -12.02
N ILE A 80 4.10 -2.70 -12.89
CA ILE A 80 3.33 -3.87 -12.45
C ILE A 80 4.24 -4.86 -11.70
N ASP A 81 5.42 -5.15 -12.24
CA ASP A 81 6.38 -6.05 -11.58
C ASP A 81 6.88 -5.47 -10.24
N TYR A 82 7.09 -4.15 -10.18
CA TYR A 82 7.44 -3.47 -8.94
C TYR A 82 6.29 -3.52 -7.92
N LEU A 83 5.05 -3.35 -8.38
CA LEU A 83 3.87 -3.37 -7.53
C LEU A 83 3.65 -4.75 -6.91
N ASP A 84 3.73 -5.82 -7.70
CA ASP A 84 3.59 -7.18 -7.19
C ASP A 84 4.73 -7.54 -6.20
N ASN A 85 5.98 -7.13 -6.48
CA ASN A 85 7.10 -7.34 -5.55
C ASN A 85 6.96 -6.54 -4.25
N THR A 86 6.57 -5.27 -4.34
CA THR A 86 6.37 -4.40 -3.17
C THR A 86 5.23 -4.91 -2.31
N TYR A 87 4.13 -5.33 -2.95
CA TYR A 87 3.01 -5.96 -2.29
C TYR A 87 3.44 -7.22 -1.53
N MET A 88 4.20 -8.11 -2.16
CA MET A 88 4.69 -9.34 -1.53
C MET A 88 5.64 -9.09 -0.36
N ASN A 89 6.52 -8.10 -0.48
CA ASN A 89 7.48 -7.76 0.58
C ASN A 89 6.81 -7.18 1.82
N ILE A 90 5.88 -6.24 1.65
CA ILE A 90 5.13 -5.66 2.77
C ILE A 90 4.26 -6.74 3.39
N LEU A 91 3.62 -7.57 2.58
CA LEU A 91 2.80 -8.67 3.08
C LEU A 91 3.63 -9.62 3.94
N THR A 92 4.81 -10.01 3.46
CA THR A 92 5.71 -10.90 4.20
C THR A 92 6.18 -10.24 5.51
N PHE A 93 6.52 -8.96 5.47
CA PHE A 93 6.94 -8.19 6.64
C PHE A 93 5.82 -8.07 7.67
N SER A 94 4.63 -7.61 7.27
CA SER A 94 3.46 -7.49 8.13
C SER A 94 3.03 -8.83 8.72
N LEU A 95 3.26 -9.95 8.01
CA LEU A 95 3.00 -11.29 8.53
C LEU A 95 4.05 -11.75 9.56
N ASN A 96 5.32 -11.35 9.40
CA ASN A 96 6.40 -11.71 10.32
C ASN A 96 6.38 -10.85 11.60
N GLU A 97 5.78 -9.65 11.55
CA GLU A 97 5.56 -8.81 12.74
C GLU A 97 4.38 -9.29 13.60
N LEU A 98 3.62 -10.27 13.12
CA LEU A 98 2.58 -10.89 13.93
C LEU A 98 3.26 -11.73 15.03
N PRO A 99 2.80 -11.64 16.28
CA PRO A 99 3.31 -12.50 17.33
C PRO A 99 3.14 -13.96 16.92
N GLU A 100 4.23 -14.73 17.02
CA GLU A 100 4.18 -16.18 16.90
C GLU A 100 3.23 -16.73 17.97
N LEU A 101 2.34 -17.63 17.56
CA LEU A 101 1.42 -18.36 18.45
C LEU A 101 2.17 -19.25 19.42
#